data_AF-A0A661E7T0-F1
#
_entry.id   AF-A0A661E7T0-F1
#
_cell.length_a   1.000
_cell.length_b   1.000
_cell.length_c   1.000
_cell.angle_alpha   90.00
_cell.angle_beta   90.00
_cell.angle_gamma   90.00
#
_symmetry.space_group_name_H-M   'P 1'
#
loop_
_entity.id
_entity.type
_entity.pdbx_description
1 polymer ?
#
loop_
_entity_poly.entity_id
_entity_poly.type
_entity_poly.pdbx_seq_one_letter_code
_entity_poly.pdbx_strand_id
1 'polypeptide(L)'
;MSNALRGSAAIVGVGHSGMGEAAGGRNALDILGESALVALAEAGLNIQDVDGLFTGSSFHFMPTLSTAEYLGIQPSYFDGSMIGGASFVNYLSSAALALEAGLCNVALICYGSNQRTSVGGLATMSEQQPYEVPYSPRYPISSYALATARHMYEYGTTREQLAEVAVAARRWAQLNPDAFERGDTSVEEVLQSRMISDPLTVRDC
;
A
#
# COMPACT_ATOMS: atom_id res chain seq x y z
N MET A 1 -1.29 -13.37 32.16
CA MET A 1 -0.48 -13.78 31.00
C MET A 1 0.40 -12.59 30.63
N SER A 2 1.72 -12.72 30.68
CA SER A 2 2.62 -11.71 30.12
C SER A 2 2.46 -11.71 28.60
N ASN A 3 2.12 -10.58 28.02
CA ASN A 3 1.98 -10.46 26.57
C ASN A 3 3.38 -10.25 25.98
N ALA A 4 4.12 -11.35 25.76
CA ALA A 4 5.55 -11.34 25.44
C ALA A 4 5.90 -10.45 24.23
N LEU A 5 4.99 -10.34 23.26
CA LEU A 5 5.19 -9.51 22.06
C LEU A 5 5.00 -8.01 22.29
N ARG A 6 4.30 -7.60 23.35
CA ARG A 6 3.97 -6.18 23.54
C ARG A 6 5.24 -5.41 23.91
N GLY A 7 5.74 -4.63 22.96
CA GLY A 7 6.94 -3.81 23.15
C GLY A 7 8.26 -4.58 23.01
N SER A 8 8.25 -5.80 22.47
CA SER A 8 9.48 -6.55 22.21
C SER A 8 10.19 -6.16 20.91
N ALA A 9 9.51 -5.45 20.01
CA ALA A 9 10.07 -4.90 18.78
C ALA A 9 9.71 -3.41 18.64
N ALA A 10 10.51 -2.69 17.86
CA ALA A 10 10.31 -1.28 17.55
C ALA A 10 10.58 -1.01 16.07
N ILE A 11 9.84 -0.05 15.50
CA ILE A 11 10.18 0.54 14.19
C ILE A 11 11.24 1.60 14.45
N VAL A 12 12.44 1.39 13.92
CA VAL A 12 13.62 2.25 14.15
C VAL A 12 13.95 3.16 12.97
N GLY A 13 13.27 2.98 11.83
CA GLY A 13 13.40 3.84 10.66
C GLY A 13 12.27 3.60 9.66
N VAL A 14 11.93 4.64 8.91
CA VAL A 14 10.90 4.68 7.87
C VAL A 14 11.44 5.44 6.66
N GLY A 15 10.98 5.06 5.46
CA GLY A 15 11.48 5.67 4.24
C GLY A 15 10.50 5.51 3.09
N HIS A 16 10.43 6.53 2.24
CA HIS A 16 9.62 6.54 1.03
C HIS A 16 10.36 7.22 -0.11
N SER A 17 10.10 6.77 -1.33
CA SER A 17 10.56 7.41 -2.57
C SER A 17 9.46 7.37 -3.63
N GLY A 18 9.51 8.27 -4.60
CA GLY A 18 8.71 8.17 -5.82
C GLY A 18 7.19 8.26 -5.62
N MET A 19 6.73 9.19 -4.78
CA MET A 19 5.30 9.39 -4.55
C MET A 19 4.60 9.93 -5.80
N GLY A 20 3.47 9.31 -6.16
CA GLY A 20 2.64 9.72 -7.31
C GLY A 20 3.13 9.20 -8.65
N GLU A 21 4.32 9.63 -9.09
CA GLU A 21 4.88 9.27 -10.39
C GLU A 21 6.34 8.81 -10.29
N ALA A 22 6.64 7.67 -10.92
CA ALA A 22 8.00 7.16 -11.04
C ALA A 22 8.75 7.93 -12.14
N ALA A 23 9.31 9.09 -11.80
CA ALA A 23 10.11 9.87 -12.73
C ALA A 23 11.34 9.10 -13.23
N GLY A 24 11.81 9.39 -14.44
CA GLY A 24 13.08 8.85 -14.97
C GLY A 24 13.06 7.38 -15.36
N GLY A 25 11.90 6.77 -15.54
CA GLY A 25 11.79 5.37 -15.98
C GLY A 25 12.06 4.33 -14.89
N ARG A 26 12.09 4.75 -13.63
CA ARG A 26 12.28 3.87 -12.46
C ARG A 26 11.19 2.79 -12.41
N ASN A 27 11.63 1.56 -12.16
CA ASN A 27 10.76 0.42 -11.96
C ASN A 27 10.32 0.28 -10.47
N ALA A 28 9.46 -0.70 -10.18
CA ALA A 28 8.96 -0.92 -8.83
C ALA A 28 10.06 -1.29 -7.81
N LEU A 29 11.08 -2.07 -8.22
CA LEU A 29 12.21 -2.42 -7.37
C LEU A 29 13.13 -1.23 -7.11
N ASP A 30 13.29 -0.31 -8.07
CA ASP A 30 14.08 0.92 -7.86
C ASP A 30 13.47 1.77 -6.74
N ILE A 31 12.15 1.99 -6.79
CA ILE A 31 11.43 2.76 -5.77
C ILE A 31 11.50 2.05 -4.40
N LEU A 32 11.35 0.73 -4.38
CA LEU A 32 11.47 -0.08 -3.18
C LEU A 32 12.87 0.06 -2.57
N GLY A 33 13.92 -0.10 -3.38
CA GLY A 33 15.31 -0.02 -2.94
C GLY A 33 15.68 1.35 -2.41
N GLU A 34 15.32 2.42 -3.12
CA GLU A 34 15.50 3.80 -2.64
C GLU A 34 14.80 4.01 -1.28
N SER A 35 13.55 3.56 -1.14
CA SER A 35 12.80 3.68 0.11
C SER A 35 13.44 2.89 1.26
N ALA A 36 13.93 1.68 0.98
CA ALA A 36 14.62 0.84 1.96
C ALA A 36 15.91 1.49 2.45
N LEU A 37 16.72 2.07 1.55
CA LEU A 37 17.96 2.76 1.92
C LEU A 37 17.69 3.99 2.79
N VAL A 38 16.63 4.76 2.51
CA VAL A 38 16.22 5.90 3.36
C VAL A 38 15.82 5.43 4.76
N ALA A 39 15.01 4.37 4.85
CA ALA A 39 14.57 3.82 6.14
C ALA A 39 15.75 3.30 6.98
N LEU A 40 16.69 2.60 6.36
CA LEU A 40 17.88 2.08 7.02
C LEU A 40 18.81 3.22 7.47
N ALA A 41 18.97 4.26 6.64
CA ALA A 41 19.76 5.42 7.01
C ALA A 41 19.20 6.16 8.23
N GLU A 42 17.86 6.30 8.34
CA GLU A 42 17.22 6.85 9.54
C GLU A 42 17.48 6.00 10.79
N ALA A 43 17.49 4.67 10.62
CA ALA A 43 17.81 3.72 11.69
C ALA A 43 19.31 3.64 12.03
N GLY A 44 20.19 4.29 11.25
CA GLY A 44 21.64 4.16 11.38
C GLY A 44 22.18 2.77 11.01
N LEU A 45 21.46 2.04 10.16
CA LEU A 45 21.78 0.70 9.67
C LEU A 45 22.19 0.72 8.20
N ASN A 46 22.86 -0.34 7.76
CA ASN A 46 23.20 -0.59 6.36
C ASN A 46 22.33 -1.72 5.80
N ILE A 47 22.25 -1.83 4.48
CA ILE A 47 21.49 -2.88 3.81
C ILE A 47 21.94 -4.29 4.20
N GLN A 48 23.24 -4.48 4.49
CA GLN A 48 23.80 -5.76 4.91
C GLN A 48 23.43 -6.17 6.34
N ASP A 49 22.88 -5.26 7.14
CA ASP A 49 22.40 -5.59 8.49
C ASP A 49 21.04 -6.30 8.44
N VAL A 50 20.32 -6.24 7.31
CA VAL A 50 19.00 -6.85 7.12
C VAL A 50 19.12 -8.37 6.97
N ASP A 51 18.57 -9.11 7.93
CA ASP A 51 18.48 -10.58 7.93
C ASP A 51 17.03 -11.11 7.93
N GLY A 52 16.03 -10.23 8.10
CA GLY A 52 14.61 -10.53 7.91
C GLY A 52 13.99 -9.71 6.77
N LEU A 53 13.38 -10.36 5.77
CA LEU A 53 12.78 -9.67 4.61
C LEU A 53 11.28 -9.94 4.46
N PHE A 54 10.48 -8.87 4.50
CA PHE A 54 9.02 -8.92 4.43
C PHE A 54 8.56 -8.04 3.28
N THR A 55 8.13 -8.65 2.17
CA THR A 55 7.84 -7.88 0.96
C THR A 55 6.79 -8.55 0.11
N GLY A 56 6.05 -7.71 -0.61
CA GLY A 56 4.98 -8.10 -1.51
C GLY A 56 5.14 -7.44 -2.87
N SER A 57 4.55 -8.04 -3.90
CA SER A 57 4.51 -7.42 -5.22
C SER A 57 3.23 -7.77 -5.96
N SER A 58 2.73 -6.82 -6.74
CA SER A 58 1.71 -7.06 -7.76
C SER A 58 2.31 -7.45 -9.11
N PHE A 59 3.63 -7.46 -9.23
CA PHE A 59 4.37 -7.64 -10.49
C PHE A 59 5.30 -8.86 -10.47
N HIS A 60 6.01 -9.06 -9.36
CA HIS A 60 6.98 -10.13 -9.23
C HIS A 60 6.34 -11.40 -8.68
N PHE A 61 6.52 -12.51 -9.38
CA PHE A 61 6.01 -13.82 -8.97
C PHE A 61 6.62 -14.33 -7.66
N MET A 62 7.90 -14.04 -7.43
CA MET A 62 8.61 -14.37 -6.19
C MET A 62 9.16 -13.08 -5.56
N PRO A 63 8.32 -12.27 -4.90
CA PRO A 63 8.69 -10.93 -4.47
C PRO A 63 9.87 -10.92 -3.50
N THR A 64 9.92 -11.87 -2.56
CA THR A 64 11.03 -11.98 -1.60
C THR A 64 12.35 -12.33 -2.28
N LEU A 65 12.35 -13.27 -3.23
CA LEU A 65 13.55 -13.64 -3.99
C LEU A 65 14.04 -12.48 -4.87
N SER A 66 13.15 -11.88 -5.66
CA SER A 66 13.51 -10.76 -6.54
C SER A 66 14.01 -9.55 -5.75
N THR A 67 13.42 -9.28 -4.59
CA THR A 67 13.85 -8.17 -3.71
C THR A 67 15.21 -8.47 -3.09
N ALA A 68 15.43 -9.68 -2.58
CA ALA A 68 16.71 -10.07 -1.98
C ALA A 68 17.85 -9.99 -3.02
N GLU A 69 17.63 -10.48 -4.24
CA GLU A 69 18.58 -10.38 -5.36
C GLU A 69 18.86 -8.92 -5.71
N TYR A 70 17.83 -8.09 -5.85
CA TYR A 70 17.97 -6.68 -6.19
C TYR A 70 18.74 -5.89 -5.13
N LEU A 71 18.48 -6.15 -3.85
CA LEU A 71 19.15 -5.49 -2.72
C LEU A 71 20.54 -6.08 -2.41
N GLY A 72 20.89 -7.24 -2.98
CA GLY A 72 22.16 -7.90 -2.74
C GLY A 72 22.28 -8.56 -1.35
N ILE A 73 21.16 -8.96 -0.75
CA ILE A 73 21.09 -9.54 0.60
C ILE A 73 20.70 -11.02 0.60
N GLN A 74 21.02 -11.72 1.69
CA GLN A 74 20.67 -13.12 1.90
C GLN A 74 19.98 -13.29 3.26
N PRO A 75 18.67 -12.96 3.36
CA PRO A 75 17.97 -12.98 4.64
C PRO A 75 17.83 -14.42 5.18
N SER A 76 17.98 -14.59 6.50
CA SER A 76 17.75 -15.86 7.19
C SER A 76 16.26 -16.17 7.37
N TYR A 77 15.42 -15.13 7.36
CA TYR A 77 13.97 -15.24 7.44
C TYR A 77 13.29 -14.35 6.41
N PHE A 78 12.22 -14.85 5.79
CA PHE A 78 11.45 -14.05 4.84
C PHE A 78 9.96 -14.40 4.88
N ASP A 79 9.12 -13.41 4.59
CA ASP A 79 7.68 -13.55 4.44
C ASP A 79 7.21 -12.80 3.18
N GLY A 80 6.55 -13.52 2.29
CA GLY A 80 5.96 -12.99 1.05
C GLY A 80 4.44 -13.12 1.02
N SER A 81 3.80 -13.33 2.16
CA SER A 81 2.35 -13.57 2.25
C SER A 81 1.55 -12.38 1.74
N MET A 82 0.72 -12.57 0.72
CA MET A 82 -0.04 -11.49 0.07
C MET A 82 -1.53 -11.61 0.39
N ILE A 83 -2.04 -10.67 1.19
CA ILE A 83 -3.47 -10.49 1.51
C ILE A 83 -4.01 -9.16 0.97
N GLY A 84 -3.43 -8.67 -0.12
CA GLY A 84 -3.73 -7.36 -0.71
C GLY A 84 -3.04 -6.21 0.02
N GLY A 85 -3.66 -5.02 0.03
CA GLY A 85 -3.05 -3.81 0.62
C GLY A 85 -2.75 -3.91 2.12
N ALA A 86 -3.39 -4.83 2.84
CA ALA A 86 -3.17 -5.05 4.27
C ALA A 86 -1.87 -5.81 4.59
N SER A 87 -1.21 -6.40 3.60
CA SER A 87 -0.04 -7.27 3.80
C SER A 87 1.06 -6.60 4.62
N PHE A 88 1.35 -5.32 4.34
CA PHE A 88 2.45 -4.61 4.99
C PHE A 88 2.20 -4.31 6.48
N VAL A 89 0.94 -4.10 6.85
CA VAL A 89 0.55 -3.98 8.27
C VAL A 89 0.56 -5.36 8.94
N ASN A 90 0.13 -6.40 8.23
CA ASN A 90 0.21 -7.77 8.73
C ASN A 90 1.65 -8.21 9.00
N TYR A 91 2.59 -7.83 8.12
CA TYR A 91 4.01 -8.13 8.29
C TYR A 91 4.61 -7.54 9.57
N LEU A 92 4.04 -6.49 10.17
CA LEU A 92 4.50 -6.01 11.48
C LEU A 92 4.38 -7.10 12.56
N SER A 93 3.31 -7.89 12.50
CA SER A 93 3.10 -9.00 13.44
C SER A 93 4.04 -10.17 13.14
N SER A 94 4.19 -10.55 11.87
CA SER A 94 5.15 -11.59 11.45
C SER A 94 6.59 -11.20 11.82
N ALA A 95 6.98 -9.94 11.62
CA ALA A 95 8.31 -9.42 11.93
C ALA A 95 8.57 -9.42 13.43
N ALA A 96 7.64 -8.93 14.25
CA ALA A 96 7.77 -8.96 15.70
C ALA A 96 7.92 -10.41 16.24
N LEU A 97 7.14 -11.35 15.68
CA LEU A 97 7.26 -12.78 16.01
C LEU A 97 8.61 -13.36 15.59
N ALA A 98 9.12 -13.01 14.41
CA ALA A 98 10.40 -13.49 13.91
C ALA A 98 11.58 -12.96 14.75
N LEU A 99 11.54 -11.69 15.14
CA LEU A 99 12.51 -11.06 16.05
C LEU A 99 12.47 -11.72 17.44
N GLU A 100 11.28 -11.88 18.03
CA GLU A 100 11.08 -12.52 19.33
C GLU A 100 11.59 -13.98 19.34
N ALA A 101 11.36 -14.70 18.25
CA ALA A 101 11.82 -16.09 18.08
C ALA A 101 13.31 -16.21 17.75
N GLY A 102 14.02 -15.10 17.53
CA GLY A 102 15.44 -15.07 17.15
C GLY A 102 15.72 -15.59 15.73
N LEU A 103 14.74 -15.50 14.82
CA LEU A 103 14.90 -15.90 13.42
C LEU A 103 15.59 -14.83 12.56
N CYS A 104 15.52 -13.58 13.01
CA CYS A 104 16.22 -12.42 12.45
C CYS A 104 16.48 -11.39 13.58
N ASN A 105 17.33 -10.40 13.30
CA ASN A 105 17.65 -9.27 14.19
C ASN A 105 17.19 -7.93 13.61
N VAL A 106 17.14 -7.82 12.27
CA VAL A 106 16.73 -6.62 11.53
C VAL A 106 15.73 -7.03 10.46
N ALA A 107 14.47 -6.70 10.73
CA ALA A 107 13.37 -6.95 9.80
C ALA A 107 13.12 -5.72 8.90
N LEU A 108 13.27 -5.90 7.59
CA LEU A 108 12.90 -4.92 6.58
C LEU A 108 11.53 -5.26 6.00
N ILE A 109 10.54 -4.40 6.24
CA ILE A 109 9.24 -4.42 5.56
C ILE A 109 9.28 -3.40 4.43
N CYS A 110 9.17 -3.85 3.18
CA CYS A 110 9.33 -2.97 2.03
C CYS A 110 8.34 -3.26 0.90
N TYR A 111 8.05 -2.21 0.12
CA TYR A 111 7.17 -2.25 -1.03
C TYR A 111 7.56 -1.15 -2.02
N GLY A 112 7.35 -1.41 -3.30
CA GLY A 112 7.47 -0.40 -4.34
C GLY A 112 6.46 -0.66 -5.45
N SER A 113 5.98 0.41 -6.07
CA SER A 113 5.02 0.35 -7.17
C SER A 113 5.21 1.54 -8.09
N ASN A 114 5.07 1.29 -9.40
CA ASN A 114 5.03 2.31 -10.42
C ASN A 114 3.80 2.16 -11.34
N GLN A 115 2.72 1.54 -10.85
CA GLN A 115 1.54 1.18 -11.66
C GLN A 115 1.00 2.34 -12.52
N ARG A 116 1.01 3.56 -11.97
CA ARG A 116 0.54 4.75 -12.67
C ARG A 116 1.36 5.04 -13.94
N THR A 117 2.68 4.90 -13.89
CA THR A 117 3.58 5.26 -14.99
C THR A 117 3.95 4.07 -15.88
N SER A 118 3.97 2.84 -15.37
CA SER A 118 4.43 1.66 -16.12
C SER A 118 3.36 0.97 -16.96
N VAL A 119 2.10 0.96 -16.51
CA VAL A 119 1.04 0.16 -17.14
C VAL A 119 -0.16 0.99 -17.63
N GLY A 120 -0.15 2.31 -17.41
CA GLY A 120 -1.23 3.20 -17.83
C GLY A 120 -2.56 2.97 -17.11
N GLY A 121 -2.58 2.26 -15.97
CA GLY A 121 -3.81 1.98 -15.22
C GLY A 121 -3.63 0.98 -14.07
N LEU A 122 -4.72 0.78 -13.31
CA LEU A 122 -4.81 -0.23 -12.27
C LEU A 122 -4.69 -1.63 -12.88
N ALA A 123 -3.84 -2.48 -12.29
CA ALA A 123 -3.70 -3.87 -12.73
C ALA A 123 -5.01 -4.66 -12.50
N THR A 124 -5.39 -5.47 -13.48
CA THR A 124 -6.50 -6.43 -13.35
C THR A 124 -6.22 -7.41 -12.20
N MET A 125 -7.27 -7.87 -11.52
CA MET A 125 -7.13 -8.95 -10.54
C MET A 125 -6.37 -10.14 -11.14
N SER A 126 -5.37 -10.64 -10.41
CA SER A 126 -4.64 -11.85 -10.78
C SER A 126 -5.53 -13.09 -10.79
N GLU A 127 -6.64 -13.04 -10.05
CA GLU A 127 -7.61 -14.12 -9.92
C GLU A 127 -9.00 -13.65 -10.35
N GLN A 128 -9.57 -14.32 -11.36
CA GLN A 128 -10.91 -14.05 -11.83
C GLN A 128 -11.96 -14.59 -10.86
N GLN A 129 -12.97 -13.79 -10.55
CA GLN A 129 -14.12 -14.19 -9.73
C GLN A 129 -15.23 -14.72 -10.64
N PRO A 130 -15.47 -16.05 -10.74
CA PRO A 130 -16.34 -16.63 -11.78
C PRO A 130 -17.78 -16.09 -11.78
N TYR A 131 -18.28 -15.72 -10.60
CA TYR A 131 -19.63 -15.19 -10.43
C TYR A 131 -19.73 -13.67 -10.64
N GLU A 132 -18.60 -12.96 -10.69
CA GLU A 132 -18.58 -11.52 -10.92
C GLU A 132 -18.13 -11.16 -12.35
N VAL A 133 -17.28 -12.00 -12.96
CA VAL A 133 -16.79 -11.84 -14.34
C VAL A 133 -17.90 -11.54 -15.36
N PRO A 134 -19.08 -12.21 -15.35
CA PRO A 134 -20.14 -11.91 -16.31
C PRO A 134 -20.64 -10.45 -16.28
N TYR A 135 -20.44 -9.74 -15.17
CA TYR A 135 -20.87 -8.35 -14.99
C TYR A 135 -19.80 -7.34 -15.41
N SER A 136 -18.62 -7.80 -15.84
CA SER A 136 -17.49 -6.94 -16.26
C SER A 136 -17.16 -5.81 -15.26
N PRO A 137 -16.98 -6.11 -13.96
CA PRO A 137 -16.70 -5.11 -12.93
C PRO A 137 -15.36 -4.41 -13.14
N ARG A 138 -15.27 -3.16 -12.68
CA ARG A 138 -14.00 -2.39 -12.63
C ARG A 138 -13.40 -2.52 -11.25
N TYR A 139 -12.48 -3.46 -11.05
CA TYR A 139 -11.86 -3.65 -9.75
C TYR A 139 -10.77 -2.63 -9.42
N PRO A 140 -10.58 -2.30 -8.13
CA PRO A 140 -11.42 -2.68 -6.99
C PRO A 140 -12.69 -1.80 -6.83
N ILE A 141 -12.87 -0.83 -7.72
CA ILE A 141 -13.85 0.27 -7.60
C ILE A 141 -15.29 -0.26 -7.52
N SER A 142 -15.69 -1.20 -8.38
CA SER A 142 -17.05 -1.76 -8.36
C SER A 142 -17.39 -2.45 -7.05
N SER A 143 -16.43 -3.14 -6.42
CA SER A 143 -16.63 -3.79 -5.13
C SER A 143 -16.87 -2.77 -4.01
N TYR A 144 -16.07 -1.70 -3.98
CA TYR A 144 -16.28 -0.60 -3.04
C TYR A 144 -17.59 0.16 -3.29
N ALA A 145 -17.99 0.31 -4.55
CA ALA A 145 -19.25 0.96 -4.91
C ALA A 145 -20.46 0.16 -4.39
N LEU A 146 -20.47 -1.16 -4.55
CA LEU A 146 -21.51 -2.04 -4.00
C LEU A 146 -21.57 -2.00 -2.47
N ALA A 147 -20.40 -2.04 -1.81
CA ALA A 147 -20.32 -1.90 -0.35
C ALA A 147 -20.86 -0.54 0.12
N THR A 148 -20.52 0.53 -0.61
CA THR A 148 -21.01 1.89 -0.34
C THR A 148 -22.51 1.98 -0.51
N ALA A 149 -23.06 1.50 -1.64
CA ALA A 149 -24.50 1.49 -1.89
C ALA A 149 -25.26 0.70 -0.82
N ARG A 150 -24.71 -0.44 -0.37
CA ARG A 150 -25.29 -1.21 0.73
C ARG A 150 -25.29 -0.45 2.05
N HIS A 151 -24.20 0.24 2.37
CA HIS A 151 -24.10 1.07 3.57
C HIS A 151 -25.09 2.25 3.53
N MET A 152 -25.24 2.90 2.38
CA MET A 152 -26.24 3.97 2.18
C MET A 152 -27.66 3.45 2.36
N TYR A 153 -27.97 2.27 1.80
CA TYR A 153 -29.28 1.63 1.95
C TYR A 153 -29.58 1.27 3.41
N GLU A 154 -28.61 0.68 4.12
CA GLU A 154 -28.81 0.13 5.46
C GLU A 154 -28.82 1.20 6.56
N TYR A 155 -27.96 2.22 6.42
CA TYR A 155 -27.73 3.22 7.46
C TYR A 155 -28.13 4.64 7.06
N GLY A 156 -28.58 4.86 5.82
CA GLY A 156 -29.00 6.18 5.34
C GLY A 156 -27.85 7.15 5.12
N THR A 157 -26.60 6.66 4.99
CA THR A 157 -25.45 7.51 4.67
C THR A 157 -25.71 8.24 3.36
N THR A 158 -25.46 9.55 3.34
CA THR A 158 -25.71 10.37 2.15
C THR A 158 -24.45 10.53 1.31
N ARG A 159 -24.61 11.03 0.08
CA ARG A 159 -23.44 11.30 -0.76
C ARG A 159 -22.62 12.45 -0.25
N GLU A 160 -23.25 13.46 0.32
CA GLU A 160 -22.57 14.61 0.91
C GLU A 160 -21.64 14.13 2.05
N GLN A 161 -22.11 13.21 2.90
CA GLN A 161 -21.31 12.65 4.00
C GLN A 161 -20.09 11.85 3.53
N LEU A 162 -20.24 11.09 2.44
CA LEU A 162 -19.11 10.35 1.85
C LEU A 162 -18.11 11.29 1.17
N ALA A 163 -18.59 12.34 0.50
CA ALA A 163 -17.74 13.34 -0.14
C ALA A 163 -16.86 14.11 0.86
N GLU A 164 -17.33 14.32 2.10
CA GLU A 164 -16.53 14.91 3.18
C GLU A 164 -15.24 14.12 3.48
N VAL A 165 -15.21 12.80 3.23
CA VAL A 165 -14.00 11.98 3.39
C VAL A 165 -12.93 12.40 2.39
N ALA A 166 -13.31 12.60 1.11
CA ALA A 166 -12.39 13.06 0.08
C ALA A 166 -11.88 14.49 0.34
N VAL A 167 -12.77 15.38 0.80
CA VAL A 167 -12.41 16.76 1.20
C VAL A 167 -11.44 16.73 2.37
N ALA A 168 -11.70 15.95 3.41
CA ALA A 168 -10.82 15.81 4.56
C ALA A 168 -9.44 15.25 4.15
N ALA A 169 -9.40 14.20 3.33
CA ALA A 169 -8.15 13.64 2.81
C ALA A 169 -7.36 14.69 2.02
N ARG A 170 -8.02 15.50 1.18
CA ARG A 170 -7.36 16.57 0.42
C ARG A 170 -6.79 17.67 1.31
N ARG A 171 -7.46 18.01 2.42
CA ARG A 171 -6.94 18.96 3.42
C ARG A 171 -5.68 18.46 4.08
N TRP A 172 -5.63 17.17 4.44
CA TRP A 172 -4.39 16.55 4.96
C TRP A 172 -3.28 16.50 3.91
N ALA A 173 -3.62 16.22 2.65
CA ALA A 173 -2.66 16.23 1.54
C ALA A 173 -2.00 17.60 1.33
N GLN A 174 -2.68 18.73 1.63
CA GLN A 174 -2.05 20.05 1.54
C GLN A 174 -0.85 20.20 2.49
N LEU A 175 -0.93 19.55 3.66
CA LEU A 175 0.08 19.61 4.71
C LEU A 175 1.26 18.68 4.44
N ASN A 176 1.13 17.76 3.50
CA ASN A 176 2.18 16.83 3.12
C ASN A 176 2.87 17.29 1.82
N PRO A 177 4.15 17.71 1.85
CA PRO A 177 4.86 18.11 0.65
C PRO A 177 5.01 16.96 -0.36
N ASP A 178 4.99 15.70 0.09
CA ASP A 178 5.14 14.51 -0.74
C ASP A 178 3.81 13.99 -1.33
N ALA A 179 2.69 14.62 -0.99
CA ALA A 179 1.39 14.21 -1.54
C ALA A 179 1.34 14.48 -3.04
N PHE A 180 0.96 13.47 -3.82
CA PHE A 180 0.84 13.57 -5.27
C PHE A 180 -0.24 14.57 -5.69
N GLU A 181 -1.45 14.39 -5.17
CA GLU A 181 -2.56 15.26 -5.51
C GLU A 181 -2.84 16.27 -4.40
N ARG A 182 -2.53 17.53 -4.70
CA ARG A 182 -2.72 18.68 -3.82
C ARG A 182 -3.71 19.66 -4.46
N GLY A 183 -3.91 20.83 -3.86
CA GLY A 183 -4.97 21.79 -4.24
C GLY A 183 -6.28 21.57 -3.50
N ASP A 184 -7.08 22.62 -3.34
CA ASP A 184 -8.34 22.55 -2.60
C ASP A 184 -9.40 21.72 -3.36
N THR A 185 -10.36 21.18 -2.61
CA THR A 185 -11.56 20.54 -3.16
C THR A 185 -12.72 20.78 -2.19
N SER A 186 -13.94 20.82 -2.73
CA SER A 186 -15.19 20.97 -1.98
C SER A 186 -16.09 19.74 -2.17
N VAL A 187 -17.09 19.60 -1.28
CA VAL A 187 -18.12 18.56 -1.42
C VAL A 187 -18.82 18.67 -2.77
N GLU A 188 -19.18 19.88 -3.20
CA GLU A 188 -19.84 20.10 -4.49
C GLU A 188 -18.99 19.62 -5.67
N GLU A 189 -17.69 19.93 -5.67
CA GLU A 189 -16.78 19.48 -6.73
C GLU A 189 -16.64 17.96 -6.75
N VAL A 190 -16.63 17.29 -5.59
CA VAL A 190 -16.63 15.82 -5.51
C VAL A 190 -17.92 15.26 -6.11
N LEU A 191 -19.09 15.79 -5.73
CA LEU A 191 -20.40 15.30 -6.20
C LEU A 191 -20.61 15.53 -7.71
N GLN A 192 -20.14 16.66 -8.24
CA GLN A 192 -20.23 17.00 -9.66
C GLN A 192 -19.15 16.31 -10.52
N SER A 193 -18.17 15.67 -9.89
CA SER A 193 -17.09 15.01 -10.61
C SER A 193 -17.59 13.80 -11.41
N ARG A 194 -16.83 13.44 -12.45
CA ARG A 194 -17.16 12.33 -13.34
C ARG A 194 -17.40 11.04 -12.54
N MET A 195 -18.59 10.47 -12.68
CA MET A 195 -18.95 9.18 -12.09
C MET A 195 -18.06 8.05 -12.65
N ILE A 196 -17.62 7.16 -11.78
CA ILE A 196 -16.83 5.97 -12.15
C ILE A 196 -17.64 4.70 -11.99
N SER A 197 -18.28 4.54 -10.84
CA SER A 197 -19.14 3.41 -10.52
C SER A 197 -20.11 3.87 -9.46
N ASP A 198 -21.40 4.02 -9.79
CA ASP A 198 -22.41 4.50 -8.86
C ASP A 198 -22.30 3.79 -7.49
N PRO A 199 -22.15 4.51 -6.37
CA PRO A 199 -22.30 5.97 -6.22
C PRO A 199 -21.00 6.80 -6.23
N LEU A 200 -19.87 6.20 -6.60
CA LEU A 200 -18.52 6.78 -6.52
C LEU A 200 -18.13 7.52 -7.81
N THR A 201 -17.55 8.70 -7.63
CA THR A 201 -16.95 9.57 -8.64
C THR A 201 -15.43 9.43 -8.66
N VAL A 202 -14.78 10.07 -9.64
CA VAL A 202 -13.32 10.05 -9.77
C VAL A 202 -12.61 10.70 -8.58
N ARG A 203 -13.30 11.53 -7.79
CA ARG A 203 -12.73 12.16 -6.59
C ARG A 203 -12.89 11.33 -5.33
N ASP A 204 -13.70 10.27 -5.38
CA ASP A 204 -13.79 9.27 -4.32
C ASP A 204 -12.69 8.17 -4.48
N CYS A 205 -11.92 8.20 -5.57
CA CYS A 205 -10.97 7.16 -5.99
C CYS A 205 -9.51 7.65 -6.01
#